data_AF-A0A3N0ZQK3-F1
#
_entry.id   AF-A0A3N0ZQK3-F1
#
_cell.length_a   1.000
_cell.length_b   1.000
_cell.length_c   1.000
_cell.angle_alpha   90.00
_cell.angle_beta   90.00
_cell.angle_gamma   90.00
#
_symmetry.space_group_name_H-M   'P 1'
#
loop_
_entity.id
_entity.type
_entity.pdbx_description
1 polymer ?
#
loop_
_entity_poly.entity_id
_entity_poly.type
_entity_poly.pdbx_seq_one_letter_code
_entity_poly.pdbx_strand_id
1 'polypeptide(L)' 'MKVLDILGNTVYNEKCFIAQDNYAKEFNLGKITSGIYILQVKVGEKIYNYKLEIMN' A
#
# COMPACT_ATOMS: atom_id res chain seq x y z
N MET A 1 -5.96 2.03 -1.79
CA MET A 1 -4.58 1.75 -1.36
C MET A 1 -3.93 0.91 -2.44
N LYS A 2 -2.72 1.25 -2.85
CA LYS A 2 -1.96 0.49 -3.83
C LYS A 2 -0.56 0.22 -3.30
N VAL A 3 0.03 -0.90 -3.67
CA VAL A 3 1.47 -1.12 -3.55
C VAL A 3 2.03 -1.23 -4.95
N LEU A 4 3.09 -0.46 -5.20
CA LEU A 4 3.78 -0.37 -6.46
C LEU A 4 5.20 -0.94 -6.30
N ASP A 5 5.72 -1.60 -7.33
CA ASP A 5 7.15 -1.88 -7.41
C ASP A 5 7.94 -0.58 -7.71
N ILE A 6 9.27 -0.67 -7.73
CA ILE A 6 10.15 0.48 -8.03
C ILE A 6 9.99 1.05 -9.44
N LEU A 7 9.39 0.30 -10.36
CA LEU A 7 9.10 0.73 -11.72
C LEU A 7 7.71 1.38 -11.84
N GLY A 8 6.94 1.40 -10.75
CA GLY A 8 5.59 1.97 -10.70
C GLY A 8 4.48 0.99 -11.09
N ASN A 9 4.79 -0.29 -11.32
CA ASN A 9 3.76 -1.29 -11.62
C ASN A 9 2.98 -1.62 -10.36
N THR A 10 1.66 -1.73 -10.48
CA THR A 10 0.80 -2.10 -9.35
C THR A 10 0.91 -3.59 -9.05
N VAL A 11 1.44 -3.94 -7.88
CA VAL A 11 1.53 -5.33 -7.39
C VAL A 11 0.40 -5.69 -6.44
N TYR A 12 -0.25 -4.69 -5.84
CA TYR A 12 -1.45 -4.87 -5.02
C TYR A 12 -2.34 -3.63 -5.11
N ASN A 13 -3.65 -3.83 -5.13
CA ASN A 13 -4.63 -2.73 -5.18
C ASN A 13 -5.90 -3.15 -4.45
N GLU A 14 -6.29 -2.33 -3.47
CA GLU A 14 -7.53 -2.53 -2.73
C GLU A 14 -8.21 -1.18 -2.46
N LYS A 15 -9.54 -1.15 -2.61
CA LYS A 15 -10.34 -0.01 -2.14
C LYS A 15 -10.36 -0.04 -0.62
N CYS A 16 -9.95 1.06 -0.01
CA CYS A 16 -9.94 1.20 1.44
C CYS A 16 -10.97 2.25 1.84
N PHE A 17 -11.83 1.90 2.79
CA PHE A 17 -12.78 2.80 3.42
C PHE A 17 -12.40 2.90 4.89
N ILE A 18 -12.16 4.12 5.36
CA ILE A 18 -11.98 4.39 6.79
C ILE A 18 -13.38 4.63 7.34
N ALA A 19 -13.93 3.66 8.06
CA ALA A 19 -15.13 3.87 8.85
C ALA A 19 -14.78 4.74 10.08
N GLN A 20 -15.75 5.49 10.62
CA GLN A 20 -15.57 6.22 11.88
C GLN A 20 -15.00 5.27 12.95
N ASP A 21 -14.01 5.76 13.68
CA ASP A 21 -13.28 5.08 14.77
C ASP A 21 -12.33 3.94 14.38
N ASN A 22 -12.09 3.68 13.08
CA ASN A 22 -11.14 2.65 12.65
C ASN A 22 -9.89 3.25 11.99
N TYR A 23 -8.90 3.58 12.81
CA TYR A 23 -7.64 4.24 12.39
C TYR A 23 -6.56 3.27 11.89
N ALA A 24 -6.81 1.96 12.00
CA ALA A 24 -5.88 0.93 11.59
C ALA A 24 -6.55 0.00 10.57
N LYS A 25 -5.79 -0.40 9.54
CA LYS A 25 -6.18 -1.47 8.63
C LYS A 25 -4.99 -2.36 8.34
N GLU A 26 -5.19 -3.65 8.59
CA GLU A 26 -4.25 -4.69 8.17
C GLU A 26 -4.61 -5.18 6.76
N PHE A 27 -3.60 -5.57 6.00
CA PHE A 27 -3.75 -6.15 4.67
C PHE A 27 -2.64 -7.17 4.43
N ASN A 28 -2.93 -8.18 3.61
CA ASN A 28 -1.98 -9.22 3.26
C ASN A 28 -1.50 -9.01 1.82
N LEU A 29 -0.19 -8.84 1.65
CA LEU A 29 0.44 -8.66 0.34
C LEU A 29 0.62 -9.98 -0.43
N GLY A 30 0.25 -11.11 0.15
CA GLY A 30 0.43 -12.43 -0.45
C GLY A 30 1.90 -12.80 -0.61
N LYS A 31 2.21 -13.58 -1.65
CA LYS A 31 3.61 -13.91 -1.99
C LYS A 31 4.21 -12.77 -2.80
N ILE A 32 4.97 -11.93 -2.12
CA ILE A 32 5.75 -10.81 -2.66
C ILE A 32 7.25 -11.09 -2.45
N THR A 33 8.07 -10.76 -3.43
CA THR A 33 9.53 -10.89 -3.33
C THR A 33 10.10 -9.86 -2.35
N SER A 34 11.22 -10.20 -1.70
CA SER A 34 11.96 -9.21 -0.90
C SER A 34 12.43 -8.06 -1.79
N GLY A 35 12.37 -6.84 -1.25
CA GLY A 35 12.73 -5.64 -2.01
C GLY A 35 12.07 -4.36 -1.50
N ILE A 36 12.25 -3.30 -2.28
CA ILE A 36 11.67 -1.98 -2.02
C ILE A 36 10.39 -1.80 -2.83
N TYR A 37 9.37 -1.27 -2.18
CA TYR A 37 8.05 -0.99 -2.75
C TYR A 37 7.57 0.41 -2.33
N ILE A 38 6.56 0.90 -3.03
CA ILE A 38 5.89 2.16 -2.71
C ILE A 38 4.44 1.86 -2.32
N LEU A 39 4.09 2.12 -1.08
CA LEU A 39 2.70 2.15 -0.62
C LEU A 39 2.09 3.51 -0.93
N GLN A 40 1.05 3.48 -1.77
CA GLN A 40 0.28 4.66 -2.13
C GLN A 40 -1.11 4.64 -1.46
N VAL A 41 -1.36 5.66 -0.65
CA VAL A 41 -2.64 5.86 0.04
C VAL A 41 -3.29 7.13 -0.50
N LYS A 42 -4.49 6.99 -1.07
CA LYS A 42 -5.31 8.12 -1.55
C LYS A 42 -6.37 8.44 -0.49
N VAL A 43 -6.41 9.68 -0.02
CA VAL A 43 -7.39 10.20 0.95
C VAL A 43 -8.03 11.45 0.35
N GLY A 44 -9.28 11.33 -0.09
CA GLY A 44 -9.93 12.37 -0.91
C GLY A 44 -9.13 12.64 -2.18
N GLU A 45 -8.67 13.88 -2.35
CA GLU A 45 -7.83 14.30 -3.48
C GLU A 45 -6.33 14.17 -3.21
N LYS A 46 -5.91 13.91 -1.96
CA LYS A 46 -4.51 13.80 -1.57
C LYS A 46 -3.97 12.40 -1.78
N ILE A 47 -2.70 12.32 -2.18
CA ILE A 47 -1.94 11.08 -2.34
C ILE A 47 -0.73 11.12 -1.42
N TYR A 48 -0.58 10.09 -0.60
CA TYR A 48 0.56 9.86 0.27
C TYR A 48 1.35 8.65 -0.25
N ASN A 49 2.67 8.77 -0.34
CA ASN A 49 3.56 7.70 -0.77
C ASN A 49 4.51 7.37 0.38
N TYR A 50 4.62 6.08 0.70
CA TYR A 50 5.50 5.56 1.73
C TYR A 50 6.42 4.50 1.14
N LYS A 51 7.69 4.52 1.51
CA LYS A 51 8.63 3.44 1.19
C LYS A 51 8.31 2.23 2.07
N LEU A 52 8.20 1.07 1.45
CA LEU A 52 8.13 -0.22 2.12
C LEU A 52 9.37 -1.02 1.79
N GLU A 53 10.05 -1.54 2.80
CA GLU A 53 11.12 -2.53 2.65
C GLU A 53 10.62 -3.86 3.17
N ILE A 54 10.61 -4.87 2.31
CA ILE A 54 10.26 -6.24 2.66
C ILE A 54 11.54 -7.06 2.65
N MET A 55 11.90 -7.58 3.82
CA MET A 55 13.02 -8.49 4.01
C MET A 55 12.43 -9.81 4.50
N ASN A 56 12.76 -10.91 3.81
CA ASN A 56 12.39 -12.26 4.24
C ASN A 56 13.38 -12.81 5.27
#